data_AF-A0A3R6YC80-F1
#
_entry.id   AF-A0A3R6YC80-F1
#
_cell.length_a   1.000
_cell.length_b   1.000
_cell.length_c   1.000
_cell.angle_alpha   90.00
_cell.angle_beta   90.00
_cell.angle_gamma   90.00
#
_symmetry.space_group_name_H-M   'P 1'
#
loop_
_entity.id
_entity.type
_entity.pdbx_description
1 polymer ?
#
loop_
_entity_poly.entity_id
_entity_poly.type
_entity_poly.pdbx_seq_one_letter_code
_entity_poly.pdbx_strand_id
1 'polypeptide(L)'
;MSRSNAWHSATLVADPRARKLAKEWLTQQMYHNMREPLALLPALRSDEEFFQFDLEASDEDKSFVGLERIQCILPGTLASFRRFVQSNMREAIEECTANTRLFCTTSANGVFTNSLQGHFVEADRFIVVVRQVEHDEAHACHPMLTQRHYRSW
;
A
#
# COMPACT_ATOMS: atom_id res chain seq x y z
N MET A 1 -7.89 -0.70 -25.30
CA MET A 1 -8.91 -0.97 -24.26
C MET A 1 -8.69 0.01 -23.13
N SER A 2 -9.60 0.96 -22.94
CA SER A 2 -9.53 1.90 -21.81
C SER A 2 -9.64 1.10 -20.52
N ARG A 3 -8.55 1.00 -19.76
CA ARG A 3 -8.61 0.50 -18.39
C ARG A 3 -9.38 1.55 -17.61
N SER A 4 -10.61 1.22 -17.20
CA SER A 4 -11.29 1.94 -16.13
C SER A 4 -10.44 1.78 -14.86
N ASN A 5 -9.42 2.61 -14.71
CA ASN A 5 -8.70 2.81 -13.45
C ASN A 5 -9.63 3.64 -12.56
N ALA A 6 -10.74 3.04 -12.12
CA ALA A 6 -11.55 3.62 -11.06
C ALA A 6 -10.67 3.60 -9.80
N TRP A 7 -9.98 4.72 -9.55
CA TRP A 7 -9.30 4.94 -8.29
C TRP A 7 -10.38 5.05 -7.22
N HIS A 8 -10.44 4.08 -6.31
CA HIS A 8 -11.42 4.09 -5.23
C HIS A 8 -10.76 4.75 -4.01
N SER A 9 -11.24 5.95 -3.67
CA SER A 9 -10.81 6.68 -2.48
C SER A 9 -10.99 5.84 -1.21
N ALA A 10 -10.00 5.85 -0.32
CA ALA A 10 -10.09 5.32 1.03
C ALA A 10 -10.46 6.43 2.00
N THR A 11 -11.54 6.19 2.73
CA THR A 11 -11.97 7.06 3.82
C THR A 11 -11.93 6.31 5.14
N LEU A 12 -11.37 6.94 6.17
CA LEU A 12 -11.44 6.51 7.54
C LEU A 12 -12.18 7.57 8.37
N VAL A 13 -13.29 7.16 8.96
CA VAL A 13 -14.05 7.99 9.90
C VAL A 13 -13.38 7.99 11.29
N ALA A 14 -13.73 8.97 12.13
CA ALA A 14 -13.18 9.09 13.48
C ALA A 14 -13.77 8.07 14.47
N ASP A 15 -14.98 7.55 14.22
CA ASP A 15 -15.60 6.53 15.08
C ASP A 15 -14.71 5.28 15.18
N PRO A 16 -14.29 4.84 16.38
CA PRO A 16 -13.31 3.76 16.52
C PRO A 16 -13.75 2.41 15.91
N ARG A 17 -15.06 2.09 15.95
CA ARG A 17 -15.57 0.81 15.44
C ARG A 17 -15.62 0.83 13.92
N ALA A 18 -16.19 1.89 13.34
CA ALA A 18 -16.25 2.07 11.91
C ALA A 18 -14.84 2.21 11.31
N ARG A 19 -13.92 2.92 11.98
CA ARG A 19 -12.51 3.02 11.60
C ARG A 19 -11.83 1.67 11.54
N LYS A 20 -11.99 0.85 12.58
CA LYS A 20 -11.44 -0.51 12.61
C LYS A 20 -11.98 -1.35 11.45
N LEU A 21 -13.31 -1.35 11.27
CA LEU A 21 -13.97 -2.09 10.19
C LEU A 21 -13.48 -1.63 8.81
N ALA A 22 -13.35 -0.32 8.59
CA ALA A 22 -12.84 0.23 7.35
C ALA A 22 -11.40 -0.20 7.08
N LYS A 23 -10.50 -0.14 8.06
CA LYS A 23 -9.11 -0.62 7.91
C LYS A 23 -9.07 -2.10 7.53
N GLU A 24 -9.87 -2.93 8.17
CA GLU A 24 -9.97 -4.37 7.86
C GLU A 24 -10.53 -4.59 6.44
N TRP A 25 -11.64 -3.94 6.10
CA TRP A 25 -12.29 -4.10 4.80
C TRP A 25 -11.41 -3.64 3.64
N LEU A 26 -10.79 -2.45 3.75
CA LEU A 26 -9.94 -1.88 2.71
C LEU A 26 -8.72 -2.76 2.43
N THR A 27 -8.13 -3.37 3.47
CA THR A 27 -6.97 -4.26 3.32
C THR A 27 -7.37 -5.65 2.83
N GLN A 28 -8.50 -6.20 3.30
CA GLN A 28 -9.06 -7.46 2.78
C GLN A 28 -9.40 -7.34 1.29
N GLN A 29 -10.00 -6.24 0.86
CA GLN A 29 -10.32 -5.99 -0.54
C GLN A 29 -9.06 -6.07 -1.41
N MET A 30 -7.97 -5.44 -0.98
CA MET A 30 -6.69 -5.51 -1.71
C MET A 30 -6.11 -6.92 -1.75
N TYR A 31 -6.14 -7.63 -0.61
CA TYR A 31 -5.63 -9.00 -0.52
C TYR A 31 -6.42 -9.96 -1.43
N HIS A 32 -7.76 -9.88 -1.43
CA HIS A 32 -8.59 -10.72 -2.30
C HIS A 32 -8.43 -10.38 -3.79
N ASN A 33 -8.12 -9.12 -4.12
CA ASN A 33 -7.88 -8.67 -5.49
C ASN A 33 -6.42 -8.77 -5.93
N MET A 34 -5.51 -9.34 -5.13
CA MET A 34 -4.07 -9.36 -5.42
C MET A 34 -3.69 -10.11 -6.70
N ARG A 35 -4.57 -10.98 -7.21
CA ARG A 35 -4.30 -11.76 -8.43
C ARG A 35 -4.15 -10.86 -9.66
N GLU A 36 -4.98 -9.84 -9.79
CA GLU A 36 -4.94 -8.92 -10.95
C GLU A 36 -3.64 -8.12 -11.05
N PRO A 37 -3.16 -7.42 -10.00
CA PRO A 37 -1.89 -6.71 -10.05
C PRO A 37 -0.68 -7.65 -10.17
N LEU A 38 -0.70 -8.81 -9.50
CA LEU A 38 0.40 -9.78 -9.60
C LEU A 38 0.49 -10.44 -10.99
N ALA A 39 -0.64 -10.57 -11.70
CA ALA A 39 -0.65 -11.06 -13.08
C ALA A 39 0.02 -10.09 -14.08
N LEU A 40 0.38 -8.88 -13.65
CA LEU A 40 1.14 -7.94 -14.48
C LEU A 40 2.64 -8.24 -14.47
N LEU A 41 3.13 -9.07 -13.55
CA LEU A 41 4.50 -9.58 -13.62
C LEU A 41 4.63 -10.52 -14.83
N PRO A 42 5.78 -10.49 -15.55
CA PRO A 42 6.04 -11.48 -16.58
C PRO A 42 6.12 -12.89 -15.96
N ALA A 43 6.02 -13.93 -16.80
CA ALA A 43 6.15 -15.32 -16.37
C ALA A 43 7.62 -15.65 -16.03
N LEU A 44 8.10 -15.11 -14.91
CA LEU A 44 9.45 -15.27 -14.39
C LEU A 44 9.56 -16.56 -13.58
N ARG A 45 10.74 -17.16 -13.59
CA ARG A 45 11.09 -18.23 -12.67
C ARG A 45 11.44 -17.64 -11.29
N SER A 46 11.36 -18.45 -10.25
CA SER A 46 11.65 -18.00 -8.87
C SER A 46 13.12 -17.65 -8.62
N ASP A 47 14.03 -18.08 -9.50
CA ASP A 47 15.47 -17.81 -9.47
C ASP A 47 15.87 -16.61 -10.33
N GLU A 48 14.90 -15.87 -10.88
CA GLU A 48 15.14 -14.66 -11.68
C GLU A 48 14.80 -13.40 -10.89
N GLU A 49 15.52 -12.32 -11.20
CA GLU A 49 15.21 -10.98 -10.70
C GLU A 49 14.64 -10.12 -11.84
N PHE A 50 13.75 -9.19 -11.49
CA PHE A 50 13.06 -8.34 -12.43
C PHE A 50 12.75 -6.99 -11.83
N PHE A 51 12.92 -5.94 -12.62
CA PHE A 51 12.54 -4.58 -12.26
C PHE A 51 12.02 -3.87 -13.51
N GLN A 52 10.81 -3.32 -13.44
CA GLN A 52 10.25 -2.46 -14.47
C GLN A 52 9.48 -1.32 -13.83
N PHE A 53 9.67 -0.12 -14.37
CA PHE A 53 8.94 1.08 -13.98
C PHE A 53 8.35 1.73 -15.23
N ASP A 54 7.03 1.70 -15.36
CA ASP A 54 6.29 2.40 -16.41
C ASP A 54 5.77 3.72 -15.86
N LEU A 55 5.86 4.80 -16.66
CA LEU A 55 5.34 6.11 -16.32
C LEU A 55 4.49 6.64 -17.46
N GLU A 56 3.22 6.90 -17.18
CA GLU A 56 2.28 7.47 -18.14
C GLU A 56 1.88 8.87 -17.66
N ALA A 57 1.99 9.86 -18.55
CA ALA A 57 1.51 11.22 -18.28
C ALA A 57 0.06 11.35 -18.78
N SER A 58 -0.81 11.94 -17.98
CA SER A 58 -2.16 12.33 -18.38
C SER A 58 -2.11 13.70 -19.07
N ASP A 59 -2.54 13.75 -20.32
CA ASP A 59 -2.64 15.00 -21.09
C ASP A 59 -3.78 15.91 -20.57
N GLU A 60 -4.79 15.34 -19.90
CA GLU A 60 -5.95 16.08 -19.38
C GLU A 60 -5.66 16.72 -18.01
N ASP A 61 -5.07 15.96 -17.09
CA ASP A 61 -5.01 16.35 -15.68
C ASP A 61 -3.60 16.77 -15.22
N LYS A 62 -2.61 16.72 -16.13
CA LYS A 62 -1.17 16.90 -15.81
C LYS A 62 -0.68 15.96 -14.71
N SER A 63 -1.38 14.85 -14.49
CA SER A 63 -1.03 13.84 -13.50
C SER A 63 -0.08 12.81 -14.13
N PHE A 64 0.69 12.13 -13.30
CA PHE A 64 1.52 11.00 -13.71
C PHE A 64 0.99 9.74 -13.04
N VAL A 65 0.86 8.67 -13.82
CA VAL A 65 0.55 7.33 -13.35
C VAL A 65 1.81 6.49 -13.46
N GLY A 66 2.33 6.05 -12.31
CA GLY A 66 3.48 5.16 -12.25
C GLY A 66 3.03 3.72 -11.97
N LEU A 67 3.65 2.75 -12.64
CA LEU A 67 3.50 1.33 -12.35
C LEU A 67 4.87 0.69 -12.17
N GLU A 68 5.13 0.29 -10.93
CA GLU A 68 6.35 -0.40 -10.54
C GLU A 68 6.08 -1.89 -10.39
N ARG A 69 6.96 -2.72 -10.94
CA ARG A 69 6.91 -4.18 -10.84
C ARG A 69 8.30 -4.70 -10.51
N ILE A 70 8.39 -5.47 -9.42
CA ILE A 70 9.67 -5.96 -8.90
C ILE A 70 9.54 -7.44 -8.54
N GLN A 71 10.54 -8.22 -8.92
CA GLN A 71 10.85 -9.53 -8.36
C GLN A 71 12.31 -9.52 -7.93
N CYS A 72 12.59 -9.85 -6.69
CA CYS A 72 13.96 -9.89 -6.16
C CYS A 72 14.17 -11.10 -5.27
N ILE A 73 15.42 -11.56 -5.19
CA ILE A 73 15.79 -12.68 -4.33
C ILE A 73 16.41 -12.10 -3.06
N LEU A 74 15.64 -12.15 -1.97
CA LEU A 74 16.12 -11.69 -0.68
C LEU A 74 16.83 -12.82 0.07
N PRO A 75 18.02 -12.57 0.66
CA PRO A 75 18.69 -13.57 1.47
C PRO A 75 17.91 -13.87 2.76
N GLY A 76 17.94 -15.12 3.20
CA GLY A 76 17.36 -15.56 4.47
C GLY A 76 16.06 -16.35 4.31
N THR A 77 15.22 -16.29 5.34
CA THR A 77 13.97 -17.06 5.40
C THR A 77 12.76 -16.14 5.36
N LEU A 78 11.59 -16.68 5.01
CA LEU A 78 10.32 -15.96 5.12
C LEU A 78 10.08 -15.39 6.53
N ALA A 79 10.49 -16.12 7.57
CA ALA A 79 10.41 -15.65 8.95
C ALA A 79 11.32 -14.43 9.21
N SER A 80 12.53 -14.43 8.64
CA SER A 80 13.45 -13.29 8.71
C SER A 80 12.88 -12.07 7.99
N PHE A 81 12.33 -12.27 6.78
CA PHE A 81 11.67 -11.21 6.02
C PHE A 81 10.47 -10.63 6.78
N ARG A 82 9.61 -11.48 7.36
CA ARG A 82 8.48 -11.03 8.17
C ARG A 82 8.94 -10.16 9.35
N ARG A 83 10.02 -10.56 10.04
CA ARG A 83 10.59 -9.76 11.14
C ARG A 83 11.13 -8.42 10.65
N PHE A 84 11.84 -8.40 9.52
CA PHE A 84 12.38 -7.18 8.92
C PHE A 84 11.28 -6.17 8.58
N VAL A 85 10.21 -6.60 7.92
CA VAL A 85 9.05 -5.74 7.62
C VAL A 85 8.40 -5.24 8.92
N GLN A 86 8.27 -6.11 9.93
CA GLN A 86 7.70 -5.73 11.22
C GLN A 86 8.58 -4.77 12.03
N SER A 87 9.91 -4.81 11.88
CA SER A 87 10.86 -4.02 12.67
C SER A 87 11.12 -2.64 12.07
N ASN A 88 11.41 -2.55 10.77
CA ASN A 88 11.73 -1.27 10.12
C ASN A 88 10.59 -0.26 10.14
N MET A 89 9.39 -0.74 10.41
CA MET A 89 8.18 0.05 10.35
C MET A 89 7.76 0.56 11.73
N ARG A 90 8.34 0.08 12.84
CA ARG A 90 7.87 0.44 14.20
C ARG A 90 7.93 1.92 14.55
N GLU A 91 8.88 2.67 13.98
CA GLU A 91 9.12 4.07 14.38
C GLU A 91 8.06 5.06 13.84
N ALA A 92 7.17 4.62 12.94
CA ALA A 92 6.15 5.48 12.32
C ALA A 92 4.71 4.94 12.44
N ILE A 93 4.47 3.91 13.28
CA ILE A 93 3.12 3.33 13.46
C ILE A 93 2.32 4.21 14.42
N GLU A 94 1.27 4.83 13.91
CA GLU A 94 0.34 5.60 14.72
C GLU A 94 -0.79 4.73 15.26
N GLU A 95 -1.30 3.80 14.45
CA GLU A 95 -2.31 2.83 14.88
C GLU A 95 -1.94 1.40 14.46
N CYS A 96 -1.93 0.49 15.43
CA CYS A 96 -1.79 -0.95 15.19
C CYS A 96 -3.07 -1.66 15.63
N THR A 97 -3.76 -2.35 14.73
CA THR A 97 -4.96 -3.12 15.07
C THR A 97 -4.92 -4.48 14.38
N ALA A 98 -4.67 -5.53 15.16
CA ALA A 98 -4.56 -6.91 14.67
C ALA A 98 -3.58 -7.05 13.50
N ASN A 99 -4.09 -7.22 12.27
CA ASN A 99 -3.30 -7.37 11.04
C ASN A 99 -3.12 -6.06 10.26
N THR A 100 -3.70 -4.96 10.73
CA THR A 100 -3.62 -3.65 10.07
C THR A 100 -2.68 -2.70 10.79
N ARG A 101 -1.97 -1.88 10.02
CA ARG A 101 -1.10 -0.81 10.53
C ARG A 101 -1.35 0.47 9.76
N LEU A 102 -1.62 1.57 10.46
CA LEU A 102 -1.73 2.89 9.87
C LEU A 102 -0.46 3.69 10.21
N PHE A 103 0.10 4.29 9.17
CA PHE A 103 1.25 5.18 9.24
C PHE A 103 0.77 6.55 8.80
N CYS A 104 0.72 7.48 9.74
CA CYS A 104 0.40 8.87 9.45
C CYS A 104 1.59 9.72 9.90
N THR A 105 2.30 10.28 8.92
CA THR A 105 3.51 11.07 9.16
C THR A 105 3.59 12.23 8.19
N THR A 106 4.08 13.36 8.69
CA THR A 106 4.44 14.52 7.88
C THR A 106 5.96 14.60 7.84
N SER A 107 6.55 14.47 6.65
CA SER A 107 8.00 14.62 6.49
C SER A 107 8.44 16.08 6.70
N ALA A 108 9.74 16.29 6.97
CA ALA A 108 10.29 17.63 7.20
C ALA A 108 10.11 18.60 6.01
N ASN A 109 9.91 18.07 4.80
CA ASN A 109 9.60 18.86 3.59
C ASN A 109 8.09 19.08 3.38
N GLY A 110 7.24 18.73 4.36
CA GLY A 110 5.79 18.99 4.32
C GLY A 110 4.99 18.00 3.48
N VAL A 111 5.52 16.82 3.15
CA VAL A 111 4.74 15.78 2.46
C VAL A 111 4.01 14.94 3.50
N PHE A 112 2.69 14.89 3.37
CA PHE A 112 1.85 14.07 4.23
C PHE A 112 1.74 12.65 3.67
N THR A 113 2.03 11.67 4.51
CA THR A 113 1.86 10.26 4.19
C THR A 113 0.80 9.68 5.11
N ASN A 114 -0.29 9.17 4.56
CA ASN A 114 -1.29 8.43 5.30
C ASN A 114 -1.46 7.05 4.67
N SER A 115 -0.66 6.10 5.13
CA SER A 115 -0.52 4.76 4.54
C SER A 115 -1.15 3.70 5.44
N LEU A 116 -2.12 2.96 4.91
CA LEU A 116 -2.72 1.80 5.55
C LEU A 116 -2.12 0.52 4.97
N GLN A 117 -1.69 -0.37 5.87
CA GLN A 117 -1.19 -1.68 5.53
C GLN A 117 -2.07 -2.80 6.08
N GLY A 118 -2.14 -3.90 5.34
CA GLY A 118 -2.68 -5.17 5.79
C GLY A 118 -1.64 -6.28 5.64
N HIS A 119 -1.46 -7.08 6.69
CA HIS A 119 -0.44 -8.13 6.75
C HIS A 119 -1.13 -9.50 6.78
N PHE A 120 -0.87 -10.33 5.78
CA PHE A 120 -1.50 -11.63 5.61
C PHE A 120 -0.43 -12.72 5.56
N VAL A 121 -0.58 -13.74 6.39
CA VAL A 121 0.37 -14.85 6.51
C VAL A 121 -0.31 -16.11 5.99
N GLU A 122 0.31 -16.74 5.01
CA GLU A 122 -0.06 -18.06 4.49
C GLU A 122 1.04 -19.07 4.83
N ALA A 123 0.88 -20.32 4.39
CA ALA A 123 1.83 -21.40 4.71
C ALA A 123 3.23 -21.14 4.13
N ASP A 124 3.30 -20.58 2.93
CA ASP A 124 4.52 -20.40 2.13
C ASP A 124 4.78 -18.94 1.73
N ARG A 125 3.86 -18.03 2.07
CA ARG A 125 3.89 -16.63 1.62
C ARG A 125 3.51 -15.66 2.72
N PHE A 126 4.06 -14.46 2.62
CA PHE A 126 3.71 -13.33 3.44
C PHE A 126 3.36 -12.16 2.52
N ILE A 127 2.10 -11.75 2.55
CA ILE A 127 1.58 -10.68 1.69
C ILE A 127 1.41 -9.41 2.53
N VAL A 128 1.90 -8.30 2.00
CA VAL A 128 1.73 -6.97 2.59
C VAL A 128 1.08 -6.08 1.56
N VAL A 129 -0.19 -5.76 1.77
CA VAL A 129 -0.88 -4.78 0.94
C VAL A 129 -0.71 -3.41 1.55
N VAL A 130 -0.49 -2.40 0.72
CA VAL A 130 -0.30 -1.02 1.13
C VAL A 130 -1.16 -0.11 0.27
N ARG A 131 -1.98 0.72 0.89
CA ARG A 131 -2.73 1.79 0.19
C ARG A 131 -2.65 3.09 0.95
N GLN A 132 -2.77 4.19 0.22
CA GLN A 132 -2.99 5.49 0.84
C GLN A 132 -4.44 5.63 1.30
N VAL A 133 -4.64 6.46 2.32
CA VAL A 133 -5.94 6.89 2.85
C VAL A 133 -6.13 8.35 2.51
N GLU A 134 -6.97 8.62 1.52
CA GLU A 134 -7.23 9.97 0.99
C GLU A 134 -8.01 10.87 1.96
N HIS A 135 -8.90 10.29 2.76
CA HIS A 135 -9.70 11.05 3.71
C HIS A 135 -9.66 10.40 5.08
N ASP A 136 -9.11 11.09 6.06
CA ASP A 136 -9.04 10.61 7.43
C ASP A 136 -9.59 11.68 8.38
N GLU A 137 -10.70 11.40 9.06
CA GLU A 137 -11.31 12.34 10.00
C GLU A 137 -10.52 12.47 11.31
N ALA A 138 -9.74 11.44 11.67
CA ALA A 138 -8.90 11.47 12.88
C ALA A 138 -7.59 12.23 12.65
N HIS A 139 -7.08 12.17 11.42
CA HIS A 139 -5.82 12.79 11.00
C HIS A 139 -6.09 13.80 9.89
N ALA A 140 -6.25 15.08 10.25
CA ALA A 140 -6.55 16.12 9.29
C ALA A 140 -5.41 16.26 8.26
N CYS A 141 -5.65 15.77 7.03
CA CYS A 141 -4.86 16.14 5.88
C CYS A 141 -5.11 17.62 5.63
N HIS A 142 -4.23 18.51 6.11
CA HIS A 142 -4.38 19.94 5.84
C HIS A 142 -4.43 20.14 4.32
N PRO A 143 -5.36 20.96 3.78
CA PRO A 143 -5.55 21.12 2.34
C PRO A 143 -4.32 21.69 1.58
N MET A 144 -3.24 22.04 2.29
CA MET A 144 -1.98 22.48 1.71
C MET A 144 -0.92 21.38 1.58
N LEU A 145 -1.19 20.14 2.03
CA LEU A 145 -0.22 19.05 1.98
C LEU A 145 -0.41 18.23 0.69
N THR A 146 0.66 18.09 -0.09
CA THR A 146 0.66 17.23 -1.28
C THR A 146 0.58 15.78 -0.84
N GLN A 147 -0.53 15.12 -1.14
CA GLN A 147 -0.74 13.71 -0.84
C GLN A 147 -0.33 12.84 -2.04
N ARG A 148 0.35 11.73 -1.76
CA ARG A 148 0.63 10.70 -2.77
C ARG A 148 -0.54 9.72 -2.85
N HIS A 149 -0.85 9.27 -4.06
CA HIS A 149 -1.85 8.23 -4.31
C HIS A 149 -1.14 6.99 -4.85
N TYR A 150 -1.07 5.92 -4.06
CA TYR A 150 -0.50 4.65 -4.53
C TYR A 150 -1.15 3.44 -3.85
N ARG A 151 -1.08 2.32 -4.55
CA ARG A 151 -1.41 0.98 -4.07
C ARG A 151 -0.25 0.05 -4.38
N SER A 152 0.08 -0.83 -3.45
CA SER A 152 1.15 -1.82 -3.58
C SER A 152 0.70 -3.14 -2.93
N TRP A 153 1.21 -4.24 -3.47
CA TRP A 153 0.92 -5.62 -3.07
C TRP A 153 2.23 -6.38 -2.89
#